data_AF-A0A6B9FSB5-F1
#
_entry.id   AF-A0A6B9FSB5-F1
#
_cell.length_a   1.000
_cell.length_b   1.000
_cell.length_c   1.000
_cell.angle_alpha   90.00
_cell.angle_beta   90.00
_cell.angle_gamma   90.00
#
_symmetry.space_group_name_H-M   'P 1'
#
loop_
_entity.id
_entity.type
_entity.pdbx_description
1 polymer ?
#
loop_
_entity_poly.entity_id
_entity_poly.type
_entity_poly.pdbx_seq_one_letter_code
_entity_poly.pdbx_strand_id
1 'polypeptide(L)'
;MRHVALSAALILAALPAQAQIRNAPAPRALEFAAYIFAASNVCGYRIGSDQFEALLAKQNVQIGDVQPRGPFGNRVQTMFTLMSNQMAQNRDQACIAVAGEYGPEGTVAKNVLLPASQDGAPAKPADNAKPQ
;
A
#
# COMPACT_ATOMS: atom_id res chain seq x y z
N MET A 1 33.00 -39.37 -40.27
CA MET A 1 33.07 -37.91 -40.13
C MET A 1 32.36 -37.54 -38.84
N ARG A 2 33.11 -37.04 -37.85
CA ARG A 2 32.63 -36.79 -36.47
C ARG A 2 31.74 -35.55 -36.48
N HIS A 3 30.52 -35.70 -35.96
CA HIS A 3 29.55 -34.62 -35.85
C HIS A 3 30.10 -33.48 -34.99
N VAL A 4 29.91 -32.27 -35.52
CA VAL A 4 30.32 -30.97 -34.99
C VAL A 4 29.65 -30.74 -33.62
N ALA A 5 30.46 -30.54 -32.58
CA ALA A 5 29.99 -30.05 -31.30
C ALA A 5 29.79 -28.53 -31.40
N LEU A 6 28.54 -28.09 -31.52
CA LEU A 6 28.16 -26.69 -31.49
C LEU A 6 27.04 -26.50 -30.48
N SER A 7 27.38 -26.20 -29.23
CA SER A 7 26.42 -25.71 -28.21
C SER A 7 27.19 -25.16 -27.01
N ALA A 8 27.82 -24.00 -27.16
CA ALA A 8 28.35 -23.24 -26.04
C ALA A 8 28.25 -21.73 -26.35
N ALA A 9 27.14 -21.12 -25.92
CA ALA A 9 27.06 -19.70 -25.50
C ALA A 9 25.58 -19.28 -25.32
N LEU A 10 24.96 -19.70 -24.22
CA LEU A 10 23.73 -19.10 -23.70
C LEU A 10 23.93 -18.83 -22.20
N ILE A 11 24.86 -17.93 -21.89
CA ILE A 11 25.02 -17.40 -20.54
C ILE A 11 25.24 -15.90 -20.67
N LEU A 12 24.19 -15.10 -20.86
CA LEU A 12 24.26 -13.65 -20.57
C LEU A 12 22.85 -13.03 -20.58
N ALA A 13 21.98 -13.40 -19.62
CA ALA A 13 20.72 -12.69 -19.37
C ALA A 13 20.15 -12.89 -17.95
N ALA A 14 20.99 -12.95 -16.90
CA ALA A 14 20.54 -13.20 -15.53
C ALA A 14 20.80 -12.04 -14.55
N LEU A 15 20.71 -10.79 -14.99
CA LEU A 15 20.84 -9.61 -14.10
C LEU A 15 19.72 -8.63 -14.43
N PRO A 16 18.62 -8.62 -13.63
CA PRO A 16 18.56 -7.64 -12.53
C PRO A 16 17.91 -8.15 -11.23
N ALA A 17 17.72 -9.46 -11.02
CA ALA A 17 17.03 -9.96 -9.83
C ALA A 17 17.79 -9.74 -8.50
N GLN A 18 19.14 -9.74 -8.53
CA GLN A 18 19.97 -9.67 -7.33
C GLN A 18 20.12 -8.24 -6.77
N ALA A 19 20.05 -7.21 -7.61
CA ALA A 19 20.11 -5.81 -7.17
C ALA A 19 18.84 -5.39 -6.40
N GLN A 20 17.70 -5.99 -6.72
CA GLN A 20 16.42 -5.73 -6.04
C GLN A 20 16.34 -6.37 -4.65
N ILE A 21 17.15 -7.40 -4.35
CA ILE A 21 17.14 -8.07 -3.03
C ILE A 21 17.86 -7.24 -1.96
N ARG A 22 18.87 -6.42 -2.34
CA ARG A 22 19.62 -5.61 -1.36
C ARG A 22 18.95 -4.28 -1.00
N ASN A 23 18.13 -3.73 -1.88
CA ASN A 23 17.39 -2.47 -1.66
C ASN A 23 15.87 -2.69 -1.58
N ALA A 24 15.42 -3.94 -1.41
CA ALA A 24 14.01 -4.20 -1.17
C ALA A 24 13.60 -3.49 0.13
N PRO A 25 12.45 -2.78 0.13
CA PRO A 25 11.83 -2.32 1.35
C PRO A 25 11.80 -3.42 2.40
N ALA A 26 12.03 -3.05 3.66
CA ALA A 26 11.74 -3.97 4.75
C ALA A 26 10.28 -4.45 4.60
N PRO A 27 9.97 -5.75 4.80
CA PRO A 27 8.60 -6.27 4.71
C PRO A 27 7.60 -5.41 5.50
N ARG A 28 8.05 -4.91 6.65
CA ARG A 28 7.33 -4.01 7.54
C ARG A 28 6.87 -2.70 6.88
N ALA A 29 7.61 -2.15 5.92
CA ALA A 29 7.25 -0.90 5.25
C ALA A 29 6.04 -1.09 4.33
N LEU A 30 6.01 -2.22 3.60
CA LEU A 30 4.94 -2.56 2.69
C LEU A 30 3.68 -2.99 3.45
N GLU A 31 3.87 -3.75 4.54
CA GLU A 31 2.80 -4.08 5.49
C GLU A 31 2.21 -2.82 6.12
N PHE A 32 3.05 -1.90 6.58
CA PHE A 32 2.61 -0.61 7.13
C PHE A 32 1.81 0.19 6.10
N ALA A 33 2.30 0.30 4.86
CA ALA A 33 1.57 1.00 3.80
C ALA A 33 0.20 0.36 3.54
N ALA A 34 0.16 -0.97 3.39
CA ALA A 34 -1.08 -1.72 3.21
C ALA A 34 -2.06 -1.53 4.37
N TYR A 35 -1.56 -1.50 5.61
CA TYR A 35 -2.36 -1.31 6.81
C TYR A 35 -3.00 0.09 6.87
N ILE A 36 -2.23 1.15 6.57
CA ILE A 36 -2.74 2.52 6.51
C ILE A 36 -3.74 2.69 5.36
N PHE A 37 -3.49 2.10 4.19
CA PHE A 37 -4.46 2.08 3.09
C PHE A 37 -5.75 1.34 3.46
N ALA A 38 -5.64 0.20 4.14
CA ALA A 38 -6.80 -0.56 4.61
C ALA A 38 -7.62 0.24 5.63
N ALA A 39 -6.95 0.88 6.59
CA ALA A 39 -7.60 1.74 7.59
C ALA A 39 -8.32 2.94 6.95
N SER A 40 -7.67 3.61 5.99
CA SER A 40 -8.29 4.69 5.23
C SER A 40 -9.54 4.22 4.47
N ASN A 41 -9.46 3.06 3.82
CA ASN A 41 -10.55 2.49 3.04
C ASN A 41 -11.73 2.00 3.92
N VAL A 42 -11.44 1.29 5.02
CA VAL A 42 -12.47 0.65 5.85
C VAL A 42 -13.07 1.62 6.88
N CYS A 43 -12.25 2.47 7.48
CA CYS A 43 -12.67 3.39 8.54
C CYS A 43 -12.97 4.81 8.02
N GLY A 44 -12.67 5.11 6.75
CA GLY A 44 -12.94 6.42 6.14
C GLY A 44 -11.95 7.52 6.53
N TYR A 45 -10.80 7.17 7.13
CA TYR A 45 -9.77 8.15 7.45
C TYR A 45 -9.08 8.69 6.20
N ARG A 46 -8.53 9.90 6.30
CA ARG A 46 -7.63 10.45 5.29
C ARG A 46 -6.19 10.24 5.71
N ILE A 47 -5.33 9.98 4.74
CA ILE A 47 -3.92 9.77 5.00
C ILE A 47 -3.24 11.14 5.03
N GLY A 48 -2.58 11.47 6.14
CA GLY A 48 -1.70 12.62 6.22
C GLY A 48 -0.43 12.33 5.42
N SER A 49 -0.38 12.80 4.17
CA SER A 49 0.69 12.50 3.20
C SER A 49 2.08 12.71 3.79
N ASP A 50 2.31 13.85 4.44
CA ASP A 50 3.65 14.23 4.90
C ASP A 50 4.15 13.30 6.01
N GLN A 51 3.28 12.94 6.97
CA GLN A 51 3.64 12.05 8.07
C GLN A 51 3.81 10.61 7.59
N PHE A 52 2.94 10.18 6.69
CA PHE A 52 3.02 8.86 6.08
C PHE A 52 4.31 8.69 5.26
N GLU A 53 4.62 9.67 4.41
CA GLU A 53 5.84 9.72 3.61
C GLU A 53 7.10 9.75 4.48
N ALA A 54 7.10 10.54 5.56
CA ALA A 54 8.22 10.57 6.49
C ALA A 54 8.51 9.20 7.14
N LEU A 55 7.48 8.40 7.43
CA LEU A 55 7.64 7.07 8.01
C LEU A 55 8.11 6.02 7.00
N LEU A 56 7.64 6.12 5.75
CA LEU A 56 8.14 5.28 4.66
C LEU A 56 9.60 5.60 4.34
N ALA A 57 9.96 6.89 4.32
CA ALA A 57 11.32 7.34 4.04
C ALA A 57 12.33 6.81 5.08
N LYS A 58 11.95 6.70 6.36
CA LYS A 58 12.79 6.06 7.41
C LYS A 58 13.13 4.60 7.10
N GLN A 59 12.34 3.95 6.25
CA GLN A 59 12.53 2.56 5.81
C GLN A 59 13.08 2.48 4.38
N ASN A 60 13.58 3.59 3.83
CA ASN A 60 14.08 3.74 2.46
C ASN A 60 13.02 3.43 1.39
N VAL A 61 11.76 3.78 1.65
CA VAL A 61 10.64 3.59 0.72
C VAL A 61 10.02 4.93 0.39
N GLN A 62 9.69 5.16 -0.87
CA GLN A 62 8.93 6.35 -1.27
C GLN A 62 7.46 5.98 -1.47
N ILE A 63 6.56 6.97 -1.36
CA ILE A 63 5.13 6.76 -1.59
C ILE A 63 4.84 6.20 -2.99
N GLY A 64 5.59 6.65 -4.00
CA GLY A 64 5.47 6.15 -5.38
C GLY A 64 5.78 4.66 -5.51
N ASP A 65 6.56 4.09 -4.59
CA ASP A 65 6.93 2.68 -4.62
C ASP A 65 5.79 1.76 -4.18
N VAL A 66 4.92 2.25 -3.29
CA VAL A 66 3.81 1.50 -2.67
C VAL A 66 2.45 1.81 -3.28
N GLN A 67 2.38 2.77 -4.19
CA GLN A 67 1.16 3.05 -4.96
C GLN A 67 0.81 1.88 -5.90
N PRO A 68 -0.45 1.77 -6.37
CA PRO A 68 -0.88 0.67 -7.23
C PRO A 68 -0.03 0.48 -8.51
N ARG A 69 0.52 1.58 -9.06
CA ARG A 69 1.41 1.56 -10.23
C ARG A 69 2.90 1.49 -9.90
N GLY A 70 3.25 1.49 -8.61
CA GLY A 70 4.62 1.43 -8.13
C GLY A 70 5.23 0.03 -8.20
N PRO A 71 6.56 -0.08 -8.07
CA PRO A 71 7.29 -1.36 -8.05
C PRO A 71 6.77 -2.38 -7.04
N PHE A 72 6.17 -1.96 -5.91
CA PHE A 72 5.61 -2.86 -4.89
C PHE A 72 4.08 -2.85 -4.84
N GLY A 73 3.42 -2.16 -5.78
CA GLY A 73 1.96 -1.99 -5.79
C GLY A 73 1.19 -3.30 -5.69
N ASN A 74 1.56 -4.32 -6.48
CA ASN A 74 0.89 -5.63 -6.44
C ASN A 74 1.00 -6.33 -5.07
N ARG A 75 2.16 -6.20 -4.40
CA ARG A 75 2.37 -6.80 -3.08
C ARG A 75 1.55 -6.06 -2.03
N VAL A 76 1.60 -4.72 -2.05
CA VAL A 76 0.80 -3.86 -1.17
C VAL A 76 -0.68 -4.11 -1.37
N GLN A 77 -1.16 -4.24 -2.62
CA GLN A 77 -2.56 -4.52 -2.93
C GLN A 77 -3.03 -5.87 -2.38
N THR A 78 -2.16 -6.90 -2.43
CA THR A 78 -2.45 -8.21 -1.84
C THR A 78 -2.63 -8.11 -0.33
N MET A 79 -1.70 -7.45 0.37
CA MET A 79 -1.78 -7.25 1.82
C MET A 79 -2.95 -6.34 2.21
N PHE A 80 -3.17 -5.27 1.44
CA PHE A 80 -4.30 -4.36 1.61
C PHE A 80 -5.63 -5.10 1.56
N THR A 81 -5.80 -6.02 0.60
CA THR A 81 -7.02 -6.82 0.48
C THR A 81 -7.23 -7.69 1.72
N LEU A 82 -6.19 -8.41 2.15
CA LEU A 82 -6.24 -9.26 3.33
C LEU A 82 -6.56 -8.45 4.60
N MET A 83 -5.83 -7.36 4.82
CA MET A 83 -5.99 -6.49 6.00
C MET A 83 -7.33 -5.78 6.00
N SER A 84 -7.82 -5.32 4.83
CA SER A 84 -9.15 -4.71 4.72
C SER A 84 -10.26 -5.68 5.08
N ASN A 85 -10.15 -6.94 4.63
CA ASN A 85 -11.13 -7.97 4.99
C ASN A 85 -11.12 -8.26 6.49
N GLN A 86 -9.93 -8.41 7.09
CA GLN A 86 -9.79 -8.62 8.52
C GLN A 86 -10.33 -7.44 9.34
N MET A 87 -10.04 -6.23 8.90
CA MET A 87 -10.50 -5.00 9.54
C MET A 87 -12.02 -4.86 9.42
N ALA A 88 -12.60 -5.15 8.25
CA ALA A 88 -14.04 -5.10 8.03
C ALA A 88 -14.82 -6.10 8.92
N GLN A 89 -14.25 -7.28 9.21
CA GLN A 89 -14.86 -8.26 10.10
C GLN A 89 -14.97 -7.76 11.56
N ASN A 90 -14.04 -6.91 12.00
CA ASN A 90 -14.01 -6.35 13.36
C ASN A 90 -13.93 -4.83 13.33
N ARG A 91 -14.75 -4.21 12.47
CA ARG A 91 -14.59 -2.82 12.04
C ARG A 91 -14.44 -1.85 13.20
N ASP A 92 -15.38 -1.86 14.14
CA ASP A 92 -15.43 -0.83 15.18
C ASP A 92 -14.21 -0.91 16.11
N GLN A 93 -13.82 -2.12 16.53
CA GLN A 93 -12.62 -2.33 17.34
C GLN A 93 -11.35 -1.93 16.57
N ALA A 94 -11.24 -2.33 15.30
CA ALA A 94 -10.07 -2.05 14.50
C ALA A 94 -9.92 -0.56 14.18
N CYS A 95 -11.02 0.16 13.93
CA CYS A 95 -10.98 1.60 13.71
C CYS A 95 -10.61 2.38 14.97
N ILE A 96 -11.06 1.95 16.15
CA ILE A 96 -10.64 2.54 17.43
C ILE A 96 -9.14 2.31 17.66
N ALA A 97 -8.67 1.08 17.46
CA ALA A 97 -7.26 0.73 17.64
C ALA A 97 -6.36 1.54 16.70
N VAL A 98 -6.68 1.58 15.40
CA VAL A 98 -5.85 2.28 14.42
C VAL A 98 -5.85 3.80 14.64
N ALA A 99 -6.97 4.38 15.09
CA ALA A 99 -7.00 5.79 15.47
C ALA A 99 -6.15 6.06 16.72
N GLY A 100 -6.13 5.15 17.69
CA GLY A 100 -5.28 5.23 18.88
C GLY A 100 -3.78 5.06 18.58
N GLU A 101 -3.43 4.39 17.49
CA GLU A 101 -2.02 4.20 17.07
C GLU A 101 -1.54 5.31 16.15
N TYR A 102 -2.37 5.70 15.18
CA TYR A 102 -1.97 6.52 14.02
C TYR A 102 -2.79 7.81 13.84
N GLY A 103 -3.80 8.04 14.67
CA GLY A 103 -4.62 9.24 14.65
C GLY A 103 -3.91 10.50 15.17
N PRO A 104 -4.63 11.61 15.37
CA PRO A 104 -4.05 12.83 15.95
C PRO A 104 -3.40 12.61 17.32
N GLU A 105 -4.06 11.79 18.15
CA GLU A 105 -3.57 11.36 19.47
C GLU A 105 -2.83 10.01 19.41
N GLY A 106 -2.33 9.63 18.23
CA GLY A 106 -1.67 8.35 17.99
C GLY A 106 -0.47 8.10 18.90
N THR A 107 -0.40 6.89 19.47
CA THR A 107 0.70 6.45 20.34
C THR A 107 1.93 5.98 19.58
N VAL A 108 1.78 5.55 18.32
CA VAL A 108 2.87 5.06 17.46
C VAL A 108 3.39 6.19 16.58
N ALA A 109 2.50 6.83 15.84
CA ALA A 109 2.83 8.00 15.03
C ALA A 109 1.62 8.91 14.86
N LYS A 110 1.78 10.18 15.19
CA LYS A 110 0.67 11.13 15.17
C LYS A 110 0.34 11.59 13.75
N ASN A 111 -0.94 11.84 13.50
CA ASN A 111 -1.46 12.47 12.29
C ASN A 111 -1.18 11.71 10.98
N VAL A 112 -0.89 10.41 11.04
CA VAL A 112 -0.80 9.56 9.84
C VAL A 112 -2.20 9.31 9.29
N LEU A 113 -3.17 9.10 10.18
CA LEU A 113 -4.59 9.04 9.87
C LEU A 113 -5.28 10.29 10.44
N LEU A 114 -5.92 11.02 9.55
CA LEU A 114 -6.69 12.22 9.87
C LEU A 114 -8.18 11.87 9.79
N PRO A 115 -9.03 12.47 10.65
CA PRO A 115 -10.46 12.38 10.49
C PRO A 115 -10.86 12.78 9.05
N ALA A 116 -11.87 12.10 8.50
CA ALA A 116 -12.48 12.53 7.24
C ALA A 116 -12.84 14.02 7.36
N SER A 117 -12.49 14.84 6.38
CA SER A 117 -13.08 16.19 6.35
C SER A 117 -14.52 15.95 6.02
N GLN A 118 -15.37 16.75 6.65
CA GLN A 118 -16.77 16.83 6.29
C GLN A 118 -16.99 17.34 4.83
N ASP A 119 -15.91 17.64 4.09
CA ASP A 119 -15.91 18.04 2.67
C ASP A 119 -16.05 16.87 1.68
N GLY A 120 -16.19 15.63 2.17
CA GLY A 120 -16.45 14.44 1.38
C GLY A 120 -17.91 13.98 1.49
N ALA A 121 -18.88 14.84 1.17
CA ALA A 121 -20.21 14.32 0.85
C ALA A 121 -20.05 13.33 -0.33
N PRO A 122 -20.59 12.10 -0.26
CA PRO A 122 -20.60 11.21 -1.39
C PRO A 122 -21.23 11.95 -2.57
N ALA A 123 -20.58 11.95 -3.74
CA ALA A 123 -21.24 12.39 -4.96
C ALA A 123 -22.54 11.58 -5.07
N LYS A 124 -23.68 12.27 -4.88
CA LYS A 124 -25.00 11.68 -5.07
C LYS A 124 -25.00 11.00 -6.44
N PRO A 125 -25.43 9.73 -6.58
CA PRO A 125 -25.61 9.12 -7.89
C PRO A 125 -26.49 10.06 -8.72
N ALA A 126 -26.02 10.42 -9.92
CA ALA A 126 -26.82 11.17 -10.86
C ALA A 126 -28.04 10.32 -11.22
N ASP A 127 -29.19 10.73 -10.68
CA ASP A 127 -30.51 10.30 -11.11
C ASP A 127 -30.70 10.76 -12.57
N ASN A 128 -30.21 9.99 -13.53
CA ASN A 128 -30.63 10.14 -14.91
C ASN A 128 -31.98 9.45 -15.05
N ALA A 129 -33.00 10.23 -14.73
CA ALA A 129 -34.37 10.03 -15.14
C ALA A 129 -34.45 9.71 -16.63
N LYS A 130 -35.04 8.56 -16.92
CA LYS A 130 -35.55 8.17 -18.24
C LYS A 130 -36.65 9.15 -18.66
N PRO A 131 -36.61 9.78 -19.86
CA PRO A 131 -37.81 10.35 -20.45
C PRO A 131 -38.56 9.25 -21.20
N GLN A 132 -39.88 9.29 -21.03
CA GLN A 132 -40.86 8.61 -21.89
C GLN A 132 -40.95 9.29 -23.25
#